data_AF-A0AA39P7F0-F1
#
_entry.id   AF-A0AA39P7F0-F1
#
_cell.length_a   1.000
_cell.length_b   1.000
_cell.length_c   1.000
_cell.angle_alpha   90.00
_cell.angle_beta   90.00
_cell.angle_gamma   90.00
#
_symmetry.space_group_name_H-M   'P 1'
#
loop_
_entity.id
_entity.type
_entity.pdbx_description
1 polymer ?
#
loop_
_entity_poly.entity_id
_entity_poly.type
_entity_poly.pdbx_seq_one_letter_code
_entity_poly.pdbx_strand_id
1 'polypeptide(L)'
;MNYTNYDTDIVACHHVKLDGWPIGIKFKKLSNLKNLQDLRRLRDSLKMSACKWMIMSKKQIKDHAEELNLHEAAGEVVKKKRKQCSDAKMTKPKG
;
A
#
# COMPACT_ATOMS: atom_id res chain seq x y z
N MET A 1 -6.49 -7.35 -0.45
CA MET A 1 -5.48 -6.29 -0.23
C MET A 1 -5.41 -5.41 -1.47
N ASN A 2 -5.59 -4.09 -1.32
CA ASN A 2 -5.43 -3.15 -2.42
C ASN A 2 -3.99 -2.67 -2.45
N TYR A 3 -3.18 -3.22 -3.35
CA TYR A 3 -1.76 -2.86 -3.49
C TYR A 3 -1.53 -1.40 -3.90
N THR A 4 -2.54 -0.73 -4.47
CA THR A 4 -2.47 0.70 -4.80
C THR A 4 -2.68 1.59 -3.59
N ASN A 5 -3.44 1.13 -2.60
CA ASN A 5 -3.67 1.87 -1.34
C ASN A 5 -2.80 1.28 -0.21
N TYR A 6 -1.66 0.68 -0.54
CA TYR A 6 -0.84 -0.02 0.46
C TYR A 6 -0.43 0.90 1.62
N ASP A 7 0.04 2.10 1.29
CA ASP A 7 0.50 3.07 2.29
C ASP A 7 -0.63 3.50 3.24
N THR A 8 -1.86 3.65 2.75
CA THR A 8 -2.99 4.02 3.61
C THR A 8 -3.61 2.84 4.34
N ASP A 9 -3.99 1.79 3.62
CA ASP A 9 -4.76 0.68 4.20
C ASP A 9 -3.88 -0.28 5.04
N ILE A 10 -2.55 -0.25 4.89
CA ILE A 10 -1.63 -1.12 5.64
C ILE A 10 -0.64 -0.32 6.48
N VAL A 11 0.13 0.58 5.87
CA VAL A 11 1.21 1.26 6.59
C VAL A 11 0.63 2.24 7.61
N ALA A 12 -0.32 3.08 7.21
CA ALA A 12 -0.96 4.04 8.12
C ALA A 12 -1.93 3.35 9.11
N CYS A 13 -2.73 2.38 8.67
CA CYS A 13 -3.72 1.73 9.54
C CYS A 13 -3.13 0.70 10.52
N HIS A 14 -2.12 -0.06 10.10
CA HIS A 14 -1.56 -1.15 10.90
C HIS A 14 -0.16 -0.84 11.43
N HIS A 15 0.47 0.26 11.01
CA HIS A 15 1.82 0.65 11.41
C HIS A 15 2.87 -0.43 11.13
N VAL A 16 2.63 -1.22 10.08
CA VAL A 16 3.56 -2.24 9.59
C VAL A 16 3.92 -1.90 8.15
N LYS A 17 5.21 -1.90 7.86
CA LYS A 17 5.72 -1.72 6.51
C LYS A 17 6.59 -2.88 6.07
N LEU A 18 6.70 -3.06 4.78
CA LEU A 18 7.63 -4.01 4.18
C LEU A 18 8.95 -3.29 3.93
N ASP A 19 9.95 -3.63 4.72
CA ASP A 19 11.28 -3.03 4.65
C ASP A 19 12.16 -3.83 3.68
N GLY A 20 13.02 -3.12 2.94
CA GLY A 20 13.97 -3.71 1.99
C GLY A 20 13.35 -4.44 0.80
N TRP A 21 12.21 -3.92 0.30
CA TRP A 21 11.69 -4.35 -0.99
C TRP A 21 12.71 -4.07 -2.12
N PRO A 22 12.87 -4.97 -3.11
CA PRO A 22 13.91 -4.82 -4.12
C PRO A 22 13.74 -3.55 -4.97
N ILE A 23 14.82 -2.79 -5.11
CA ILE A 23 14.87 -1.56 -5.90
C ILE A 23 14.59 -1.89 -7.37
N GLY A 24 13.77 -1.07 -8.02
CA GLY A 24 13.38 -1.22 -9.42
C GLY A 24 12.18 -2.16 -9.65
N ILE A 25 11.68 -2.85 -8.62
CA ILE A 25 10.47 -3.66 -8.71
C ILE A 25 9.29 -2.88 -8.14
N LYS A 26 8.34 -2.47 -8.98
CA LYS A 26 7.12 -1.81 -8.51
C LYS A 26 6.35 -2.73 -7.56
N PHE A 27 6.01 -2.24 -6.37
CA PHE A 27 5.19 -2.96 -5.41
C PHE A 27 3.78 -3.15 -5.99
N LYS A 28 3.45 -4.40 -6.33
CA LYS A 28 2.17 -4.78 -6.92
C LYS A 28 1.84 -6.22 -6.58
N LYS A 29 0.62 -6.64 -6.91
CA LYS A 29 0.20 -8.04 -6.79
C LYS A 29 1.20 -8.96 -7.49
N LEU A 30 1.62 -10.03 -6.80
CA LEU A 30 2.62 -10.98 -7.30
C LEU A 30 2.21 -11.61 -8.64
N SER A 31 0.93 -11.90 -8.84
CA SER A 31 0.42 -12.41 -10.13
C SER A 31 0.62 -11.46 -11.32
N ASN A 32 0.82 -10.17 -11.05
CA ASN A 32 1.06 -9.15 -12.07
C ASN A 32 2.56 -8.94 -12.35
N LEU A 33 3.44 -9.60 -11.60
CA LEU A 33 4.87 -9.70 -11.90
C LEU A 33 5.07 -10.81 -12.93
N LYS A 34 5.05 -10.44 -14.21
CA LYS A 34 5.23 -11.39 -15.33
C LYS A 34 6.70 -11.70 -15.62
N ASN A 35 7.63 -10.95 -15.05
CA ASN A 35 9.06 -11.11 -15.29
C ASN A 35 9.66 -12.10 -14.29
N LEU A 36 10.26 -13.17 -14.80
CA LEU A 36 10.89 -14.21 -13.99
C LEU A 36 12.11 -13.67 -13.21
N GLN A 37 12.85 -12.71 -13.77
CA GLN A 37 14.01 -12.13 -13.08
C GLN A 37 13.59 -11.32 -11.86
N ASP A 38 12.51 -10.54 -11.98
CA ASP A 38 11.96 -9.76 -10.85
C ASP A 38 11.49 -10.71 -9.74
N LEU A 39 10.86 -11.82 -10.10
CA LEU A 39 10.44 -12.84 -9.14
C LEU A 39 11.63 -13.51 -8.44
N ARG A 40 12.72 -13.80 -9.17
CA ARG A 40 13.95 -14.35 -8.57
C ARG A 40 14.58 -13.36 -7.60
N ARG A 41 14.75 -12.10 -8.02
CA ARG A 41 15.27 -11.03 -7.16
C ARG A 41 14.44 -10.87 -5.89
N LEU A 42 13.11 -10.82 -6.02
CA LEU A 42 12.22 -10.73 -4.87
C LEU A 42 12.37 -11.94 -3.94
N ARG A 43 12.41 -13.16 -4.50
CA ARG A 43 12.60 -14.38 -3.71
C ARG A 43 13.92 -14.36 -2.96
N ASP A 44 15.00 -13.95 -3.62
CA ASP A 44 16.33 -13.95 -3.04
C ASP A 44 16.43 -12.85 -1.94
N SER A 45 15.83 -11.67 -2.14
CA SER A 45 15.72 -10.65 -1.08
C SER A 45 14.93 -11.13 0.14
N LEU A 46 13.83 -11.87 -0.06
CA LEU A 46 13.07 -12.48 1.05
C LEU A 46 13.91 -13.55 1.78
N LYS A 47 14.61 -14.40 1.03
CA LYS A 47 15.49 -15.44 1.60
C LYS A 47 16.65 -14.87 2.40
N MET A 48 17.23 -13.78 1.92
CA MET A 48 18.34 -13.09 2.60
C MET A 48 17.88 -12.27 3.80
N SER A 49 16.59 -12.32 4.18
CA SER A 49 15.97 -11.46 5.20
C SER A 49 16.12 -9.95 4.93
N ALA A 50 16.52 -9.58 3.71
CA ALA A 50 16.64 -8.21 3.26
C ALA A 50 15.25 -7.60 3.05
N CYS A 51 14.28 -8.39 2.58
CA CYS A 51 12.88 -8.01 2.50
C CYS A 51 12.10 -8.63 3.67
N LYS A 52 11.57 -7.82 4.58
CA LYS A 52 10.80 -8.32 5.75
C LYS A 52 9.76 -7.32 6.22
N TRP A 53 8.71 -7.84 6.85
CA TRP A 53 7.72 -7.01 7.53
C TRP A 53 8.31 -6.47 8.82
N MET A 54 8.20 -5.16 9.03
CA MET A 54 8.70 -4.46 10.20
C MET A 54 7.60 -3.61 10.80
N ILE A 55 7.46 -3.69 12.13
CA ILE A 55 6.61 -2.77 12.89
C ILE A 55 7.31 -1.43 12.93
N MET A 56 6.58 -0.38 12.60
CA MET A 56 7.09 0.98 12.60
C MET A 56 7.17 1.50 14.03
N SER A 57 8.29 2.16 14.35
CA SER A 57 8.42 2.95 15.57
C SER A 57 7.51 4.18 15.53
N LYS A 58 7.21 4.76 16.70
CA LYS A 58 6.39 5.98 16.81
C LYS A 58 6.90 7.14 15.95
N LYS A 59 8.23 7.26 15.81
CA LYS A 59 8.85 8.27 14.95
C LYS A 59 8.53 8.01 13.48
N GLN A 60 8.77 6.79 13.01
CA GLN A 60 8.48 6.40 11.63
C GLN A 60 6.99 6.54 11.27
N ILE A 61 6.08 6.28 12.21
CA ILE A 61 4.64 6.49 12.00
C ILE A 61 4.34 7.97 11.74
N LYS A 62 4.93 8.88 12.53
CA LYS A 62 4.77 10.32 12.34
C LYS A 62 5.37 10.79 11.01
N ASP A 63 6.61 10.39 10.74
CA ASP A 63 7.30 10.74 9.50
C ASP A 63 6.49 10.27 8.27
N HIS A 64 5.93 9.07 8.31
CA HIS A 64 5.09 8.55 7.23
C HIS A 64 3.74 9.27 7.11
N ALA A 65 3.14 9.70 8.22
CA ALA A 65 1.92 10.51 8.17
C ALA A 65 2.18 11.90 7.56
N GLU A 66 3.32 12.51 7.86
CA GLU A 66 3.75 13.76 7.23
C GLU A 66 4.02 13.58 5.74
N GLU A 67 4.69 12.49 5.35
CA GLU A 67 4.91 12.14 3.95
C GLU A 67 3.58 11.99 3.19
N LEU A 68 2.61 11.26 3.74
CA LEU A 68 1.28 11.13 3.13
C LEU A 68 0.55 12.47 3.00
N ASN A 69 0.66 13.36 3.99
CA ASN A 69 0.09 14.71 3.91
C ASN A 69 0.76 15.56 2.83
N LEU A 70 2.08 15.43 2.63
CA LEU A 70 2.80 16.11 1.55
C LEU A 70 2.37 15.59 0.18
N HIS A 71 2.20 14.29 0.03
CA HIS A 71 1.69 13.69 -1.21
C HIS A 71 0.25 14.15 -1.52
N GLU A 72 -0.62 14.23 -0.50
CA GLU A 72 -1.97 14.76 -0.66
C GLU A 72 -1.97 16.26 -1.03
N ALA A 73 -1.10 17.06 -0.41
CA ALA A 73 -0.93 18.47 -0.73
C ALA A 73 -0.35 18.70 -2.15
N ALA A 74 0.50 17.78 -2.63
CA ALA A 74 1.01 17.77 -4.00
C ALA A 74 -0.03 17.31 -5.04
N GLY A 75 -1.22 16.87 -4.59
CA GLY A 75 -2.30 16.41 -5.46
C GLY A 75 -2.11 14.97 -5.97
N GLU A 76 -1.16 14.22 -5.41
CA GLU A 76 -1.02 12.79 -5.71
C GLU A 76 -2.16 12.00 -5.07
N VAL A 77 -2.69 11.01 -5.79
CA VAL A 77 -3.83 10.21 -5.31
C VAL A 77 -3.33 9.23 -4.25
N VAL A 78 -3.28 9.68 -3.00
CA VAL A 78 -2.89 8.88 -1.81
C VAL A 78 -3.88 7.73 -1.53
N LYS A 79 -5.14 7.89 -1.96
CA LYS A 79 -6.15 6.85 -1.90
C LYS A 79 -7.05 6.91 -3.11
N LYS A 80 -7.21 5.80 -3.84
CA LYS A 80 -8.21 5.73 -4.91
C LYS A 80 -9.61 5.79 -4.30
N LYS A 81 -10.29 6.92 -4.45
CA LYS A 81 -11.67 7.13 -3.97
C LYS A 81 -12.58 6.07 -4.61
N ARG A 82 -13.32 5.34 -3.79
CA ARG A 82 -14.27 4.32 -4.27
C ARG A 82 -15.38 5.02 -5.06
N LYS A 83 -15.69 4.51 -6.25
CA LYS A 83 -16.81 5.02 -7.05
C LYS A 83 -18.09 4.89 -6.23
N GLN A 84 -18.84 5.98 -6.12
CA GLN A 84 -20.14 5.98 -5.45
C GLN A 84 -21.10 5.08 -6.23
N CYS A 85 -21.80 4.17 -5.54
CA CYS A 85 -22.76 3.27 -6.19
C CYS A 85 -24.01 4.08 -6.59
N SER A 86 -24.52 3.85 -7.79
CA SER A 86 -25.71 4.54 -8.32
C SER A 86 -26.97 4.31 -7.47
N ASP A 87 -27.05 3.16 -6.79
CA ASP A 87 -28.19 2.76 -5.96
C ASP A 87 -28.24 3.44 -4.59
N ALA A 88 -27.23 4.24 -4.24
CA ALA A 88 -27.16 4.93 -2.95
C ALA A 88 -28.26 6.00 -2.73
N LYS A 89 -29.14 6.22 -3.72
CA LYS A 89 -30.31 7.12 -3.62
C LYS A 89 -31.63 6.42 -3.31
N MET A 90 -31.69 5.08 -3.29
CA MET A 90 -32.93 4.38 -2.92
C MET A 90 -33.03 4.24 -1.40
N THR A 91 -33.60 5.26 -0.75
CA THR A 91 -34.14 5.12 0.61
C THR A 91 -35.24 4.05 0.56
N LYS A 92 -35.06 2.94 1.29
CA LYS A 92 -36.11 1.93 1.43
C LYS A 92 -37.33 2.57 2.12
N PRO A 93 -38.56 2.46 1.59
CA PRO A 93 -39.75 2.81 2.35
C PRO A 93 -39.85 1.85 3.55
N LYS A 94 -40.06 2.40 4.75
CA LYS A 94 -40.38 1.62 5.94
C LYS A 94 -41.80 1.07 5.76
N GLY A 95 -41.92 -0.25 5.62
CA GLY A 95 -43.15 -1.00 5.82
C GLY A 95 -43.23 -1.50 7.25
#